data_AF-A0A937J5I6-F1
#
_entry.id   AF-A0A937J5I6-F1
#
_cell.length_a   1.000
_cell.length_b   1.000
_cell.length_c   1.000
_cell.angle_alpha   90.00
_cell.angle_beta   90.00
_cell.angle_gamma   90.00
#
_symmetry.space_group_name_H-M   'P 1'
#
loop_
_entity.id
_entity.type
_entity.pdbx_description
1 polymer ?
#
loop_
_entity_poly.entity_id
_entity_poly.type
_entity_poly.pdbx_seq_one_letter_code
_entity_poly.pdbx_strand_id
1 'polypeptide(L)'
;MLNPLNDGIGFALPFVSVAYVSREAIDRLGTSIEGVRRHEGKHLQQVDHLGWLQYHRLDEWKREGIAEYVRGTPTISVCSPNPDEDANRLSYREFYVVTRYLIEQEGLTETELYEYEEYP
;
A
#
# COMPACT_ATOMS: atom_id res chain seq x y z
N MET A 1 -19.57 17.66 4.54
CA MET A 1 -18.11 17.62 4.35
C MET A 1 -17.70 16.17 4.47
N LEU A 2 -17.27 15.56 3.36
CA LEU A 2 -16.64 14.24 3.40
C LEU A 2 -15.32 14.43 4.15
N ASN A 3 -15.20 13.88 5.36
CA ASN A 3 -13.92 13.80 6.05
C ASN A 3 -13.25 12.50 5.54
N PRO A 4 -12.28 12.56 4.62
CA PRO A 4 -11.69 11.37 4.01
C PRO A 4 -10.73 10.63 4.96
N LEU A 5 -10.57 11.14 6.19
CA LEU A 5 -9.67 10.62 7.22
C LEU A 5 -10.43 9.82 8.29
N ASN A 6 -11.36 8.94 7.88
CA ASN A 6 -11.82 7.89 8.79
C ASN A 6 -10.63 6.91 8.91
N ASP A 7 -9.84 7.08 9.97
CA ASP A 7 -8.78 6.20 10.47
C ASP A 7 -7.51 5.93 9.62
N GLY A 8 -7.43 6.42 8.37
CA GLY A 8 -6.24 6.26 7.52
C GLY A 8 -5.03 7.14 7.91
N ILE A 9 -3.80 6.60 7.79
CA ILE A 9 -2.55 7.37 7.97
C ILE A 9 -2.30 8.32 6.79
N GLY A 10 -2.73 7.93 5.60
CA GLY A 10 -2.57 8.65 4.36
C GLY A 10 -3.53 8.13 3.30
N PHE A 11 -3.61 8.88 2.21
CA PHE A 11 -4.23 8.42 0.97
C PHE A 11 -3.66 9.21 -0.22
N ALA A 12 -3.49 8.52 -1.33
CA ALA A 12 -3.22 9.14 -2.61
C ALA A 12 -4.52 9.52 -3.34
N LEU A 13 -4.52 10.70 -3.98
CA LEU A 13 -5.47 11.10 -5.02
C LEU A 13 -4.74 11.14 -6.36
N PRO A 14 -4.65 10.01 -7.07
CA PRO A 14 -3.77 9.93 -8.21
C PRO A 14 -4.19 10.79 -9.40
N PHE A 15 -5.48 11.15 -9.51
CA PHE A 15 -6.01 11.99 -10.59
C PHE A 15 -5.52 13.45 -10.53
N VAL A 16 -5.04 13.90 -9.37
CA VAL A 16 -4.39 15.22 -9.18
C VAL A 16 -2.93 15.08 -8.75
N SER A 17 -2.39 13.85 -8.79
CA SER A 17 -1.02 13.53 -8.37
C SER A 17 -0.66 14.07 -6.97
N VAL A 18 -1.63 14.04 -6.06
CA VAL A 18 -1.47 14.55 -4.68
C VAL A 18 -1.67 13.40 -3.71
N ALA A 19 -0.78 13.28 -2.73
CA ALA A 19 -0.99 12.41 -1.57
C ALA A 19 -1.15 13.25 -0.31
N TYR A 20 -2.09 12.84 0.55
CA TYR A 20 -2.33 13.44 1.85
C TYR A 20 -1.82 12.49 2.93
N VAL A 21 -1.19 13.05 3.96
CA VAL A 21 -0.72 12.30 5.12
C VAL A 21 -1.22 12.97 6.39
N SER A 22 -1.67 12.17 7.35
CA SER A 22 -2.13 12.64 8.66
C SER A 22 -0.96 12.65 9.64
N ARG A 23 -0.45 13.85 9.95
CA ARG A 23 0.59 14.03 10.96
C ARG A 23 0.15 13.53 12.34
N GLU A 24 -1.11 13.78 12.70
CA GLU A 24 -1.68 13.30 13.97
C GLU A 24 -1.68 11.77 14.07
N ALA A 25 -2.09 11.07 13.00
CA ALA A 25 -2.05 9.61 12.96
C ALA A 25 -0.61 9.10 13.02
N ILE A 26 0.31 9.73 12.28
CA ILE A 26 1.74 9.38 12.30
C ILE A 26 2.31 9.44 13.71
N ASP A 27 2.08 10.55 14.42
CA ASP A 27 2.58 10.77 15.77
C ASP A 27 1.94 9.79 16.76
N ARG A 28 0.62 9.54 16.64
CA ARG A 28 -0.12 8.57 17.49
C ARG A 28 0.40 7.14 17.34
N LEU A 29 0.77 6.75 16.13
CA LEU A 29 1.16 5.38 15.79
C LEU A 29 2.68 5.16 15.86
N GLY A 30 3.45 6.21 16.16
CA GLY A 30 4.90 6.16 16.24
C GLY A 30 5.57 5.74 14.93
N THR A 31 4.95 6.01 13.79
CA THR A 31 5.48 5.62 12.47
C THR A 31 6.27 6.76 11.82
N SER A 32 7.00 6.45 10.75
CA SER A 32 7.82 7.45 10.05
C SER A 32 7.00 8.16 8.96
N ILE A 33 6.97 9.49 9.00
CA ILE A 33 6.39 10.30 7.91
C ILE A 33 7.04 9.99 6.56
N GLU A 34 8.33 9.70 6.55
CA GLU A 34 9.05 9.35 5.32
C GLU A 34 8.61 7.99 4.78
N GLY A 35 8.35 7.02 5.66
CA GLY A 35 7.82 5.72 5.26
C GLY A 35 6.41 5.84 4.64
N VAL A 36 5.53 6.63 5.26
CA VAL A 36 4.19 6.89 4.74
C VAL A 36 4.27 7.63 3.40
N ARG A 37 5.14 8.62 3.26
CA ARG A 37 5.34 9.33 1.99
C ARG A 37 5.82 8.41 0.86
N ARG A 38 6.70 7.46 1.16
CA ARG A 38 7.17 6.47 0.18
C ARG A 38 6.05 5.53 -0.27
N HIS A 39 5.24 5.06 0.68
CA HIS A 39 4.07 4.24 0.40
C HIS A 39 3.07 4.96 -0.49
N GLU A 40 2.58 6.13 -0.06
CA GLU A 40 1.59 6.90 -0.84
C GLU A 40 2.15 7.39 -2.17
N GLY A 41 3.43 7.79 -2.19
CA GLY A 41 4.15 8.16 -3.41
C GLY A 41 4.24 7.00 -4.39
N LYS A 42 4.27 5.75 -3.91
CA LYS A 42 4.29 4.58 -4.79
C LYS A 42 2.97 4.39 -5.53
N HIS A 43 1.83 4.67 -4.91
CA HIS A 43 0.54 4.66 -5.61
C HIS A 43 0.48 5.69 -6.74
N LEU A 44 1.06 6.87 -6.53
CA LEU A 44 1.15 7.87 -7.60
C LEU A 44 2.01 7.39 -8.77
N GLN A 45 3.16 6.76 -8.48
CA GLN A 45 4.02 6.15 -9.51
C GLN A 45 3.33 5.00 -10.24
N GLN A 46 2.56 4.17 -9.53
CA GLN A 46 1.77 3.08 -10.10
C GLN A 46 0.74 3.61 -11.11
N VAL A 47 0.05 4.70 -10.77
CA VAL A 47 -0.92 5.33 -11.67
C VAL A 47 -0.23 5.96 -12.88
N ASP A 48 0.91 6.62 -12.67
CA ASP A 48 1.69 7.21 -13.77
C ASP A 48 2.19 6.14 -14.75
N HIS A 49 2.65 5.00 -14.22
CA HIS A 49 3.17 3.89 -15.03
C HIS A 49 2.08 3.12 -15.78
N LEU A 50 0.99 2.76 -15.11
CA LEU A 50 -0.05 1.87 -15.65
C LEU A 50 -1.22 2.62 -16.31
N GLY A 51 -1.38 3.90 -15.96
CA GLY A 51 -2.60 4.65 -16.23
C GLY A 51 -3.72 4.33 -15.23
N TRP A 52 -4.62 5.30 -15.06
CA TRP A 52 -5.72 5.25 -14.08
C TRP A 52 -6.57 3.97 -14.16
N LEU A 53 -6.95 3.56 -15.38
CA LEU A 53 -7.84 2.41 -15.57
C LEU A 53 -7.17 1.09 -15.17
N GLN A 54 -5.91 0.88 -15.54
CA GLN A 54 -5.20 -0.36 -15.25
C GLN A 54 -4.82 -0.42 -13.77
N TYR A 55 -4.42 0.71 -13.18
CA TYR A 55 -4.17 0.81 -11.74
C TYR A 55 -5.36 0.32 -10.90
N HIS A 56 -6.57 0.78 -11.21
CA HIS A 56 -7.78 0.38 -10.48
C HIS A 56 -8.26 -1.05 -10.79
N ARG A 57 -7.68 -1.71 -11.80
CA ARG A 57 -7.93 -3.13 -12.13
C ARG A 57 -6.92 -4.07 -11.50
N LEU A 58 -5.82 -3.57 -10.96
CA LEU A 58 -4.87 -4.41 -10.24
C LEU A 58 -5.51 -4.99 -8.99
N ASP A 59 -5.16 -6.24 -8.71
CA ASP A 59 -5.48 -6.87 -7.43
C ASP A 59 -4.89 -6.05 -6.28
N GLU A 60 -5.64 -5.95 -5.19
CA GLU A 60 -5.27 -5.14 -4.02
C GLU A 60 -3.88 -5.50 -3.49
N TRP A 61 -3.55 -6.81 -3.46
CA TRP A 61 -2.26 -7.28 -2.98
C TRP A 61 -1.08 -6.76 -3.80
N LYS A 62 -1.24 -6.55 -5.12
CA LYS A 62 -0.19 -5.99 -5.98
C LYS A 62 -0.02 -4.51 -5.69
N ARG A 63 -1.13 -3.77 -5.63
CA ARG A 63 -1.13 -2.33 -5.35
C ARG A 63 -0.49 -2.04 -4.00
N GLU A 64 -1.05 -2.63 -2.95
CA GLU A 64 -0.70 -2.36 -1.56
C GLU A 64 0.60 -3.07 -1.17
N GLY A 65 0.84 -4.30 -1.65
CA GLY A 65 2.07 -5.03 -1.38
C GLY A 65 3.32 -4.36 -1.93
N ILE A 66 3.27 -3.83 -3.16
CA ILE A 66 4.37 -3.06 -3.76
C ILE A 66 4.59 -1.74 -3.01
N ALA A 67 3.52 -1.05 -2.59
CA ALA A 67 3.63 0.17 -1.80
C ALA A 67 4.23 -0.07 -0.41
N GLU A 68 3.84 -1.16 0.26
CA GLU A 68 4.42 -1.63 1.52
C GLU A 68 5.88 -2.08 1.36
N TYR A 69 6.22 -2.73 0.24
CA TYR A 69 7.61 -3.11 -0.07
C TYR A 69 8.51 -1.87 -0.18
N VAL A 70 8.08 -0.84 -0.91
CA VAL A 70 8.80 0.43 -1.08
C VAL A 70 8.90 1.23 0.22
N ARG A 71 7.90 1.13 1.10
CA ARG A 71 7.97 1.66 2.47
C ARG A 71 9.12 1.05 3.27
N GLY A 72 9.54 -0.18 2.96
CA GLY A 72 10.67 -0.89 3.56
C GLY A 72 10.41 -1.46 4.95
N THR A 73 9.22 -1.24 5.50
CA THR A 73 8.74 -1.87 6.74
C THR A 73 7.24 -2.13 6.59
N PRO A 74 6.76 -3.33 6.93
CA PRO A 74 5.34 -3.60 6.88
C PRO A 74 4.60 -2.73 7.90
N THR A 75 3.43 -2.26 7.53
CA THR A 75 2.47 -1.63 8.44
C THR A 75 1.89 -2.65 9.43
N ILE A 76 2.72 -3.23 10.31
CA ILE A 76 2.28 -4.23 11.30
C ILE A 76 1.42 -3.58 12.39
N SER A 77 1.66 -2.32 12.75
CA SER A 77 1.02 -1.67 13.90
C SER A 77 -0.16 -0.77 13.57
N VAL A 78 -0.51 -0.56 12.29
CA VAL A 78 -1.51 0.46 11.93
C VAL A 78 -2.74 -0.06 11.19
N CYS A 79 -2.66 -1.19 10.48
CA CYS A 79 -3.81 -1.68 9.71
C CYS A 79 -4.55 -2.87 10.33
N SER A 80 -4.35 -3.17 11.62
CA SER A 80 -5.33 -3.94 12.40
C SER A 80 -5.16 -3.75 13.91
N PRO A 81 -6.02 -2.93 14.53
CA PRO A 81 -6.31 -3.06 15.94
C PRO A 81 -7.78 -3.44 16.11
N ASN A 82 -8.26 -4.54 15.53
CA ASN A 82 -9.52 -5.13 15.96
C ASN A 82 -9.54 -6.64 15.70
N PRO A 83 -9.56 -7.49 16.74
CA PRO A 83 -9.73 -8.95 16.59
C PRO A 83 -11.13 -9.34 16.08
N ASP A 84 -12.05 -8.39 15.95
CA ASP A 84 -13.43 -8.58 15.49
C ASP A 84 -13.68 -8.15 14.02
N GLU A 85 -12.67 -7.60 13.31
CA GLU A 85 -12.81 -7.28 11.89
C GLU A 85 -12.37 -8.45 11.01
N ASP A 86 -13.35 -8.98 10.27
CA ASP A 86 -13.29 -9.96 9.18
C ASP A 86 -11.95 -10.68 8.96
N ALA A 87 -11.92 -11.96 9.31
CA ALA A 87 -10.86 -12.92 8.97
C ALA A 87 -10.59 -13.10 7.46
N ASN A 88 -11.25 -12.32 6.60
CA ASN A 88 -11.16 -12.36 5.14
C ASN A 88 -10.44 -11.15 4.51
N ARG A 89 -9.97 -10.18 5.30
CA ARG A 89 -9.07 -9.14 4.78
C ARG A 89 -7.64 -9.63 4.96
N LEU A 90 -7.05 -10.14 3.87
CA LEU A 90 -5.60 -10.36 3.82
C LEU A 90 -4.92 -9.09 4.33
N SER A 91 -4.11 -9.25 5.37
CA SER A 91 -3.51 -8.13 6.07
C SER A 91 -2.43 -7.52 5.16
N TYR A 92 -2.28 -6.19 5.15
CA TYR A 92 -1.18 -5.50 4.44
C TYR A 92 0.20 -6.09 4.74
N ARG A 93 0.36 -6.72 5.92
CA ARG A 93 1.54 -7.51 6.29
C ARG A 93 1.76 -8.71 5.37
N GLU A 94 0.72 -9.48 5.05
CA GLU A 94 0.80 -10.62 4.14
C GLU A 94 1.18 -10.15 2.73
N PHE A 95 0.56 -9.07 2.24
CA PHE A 95 0.92 -8.48 0.95
C PHE A 95 2.39 -8.04 0.90
N TYR A 96 2.90 -7.43 1.97
CA TYR A 96 4.31 -7.10 2.10
C TYR A 96 5.21 -8.33 2.03
N VAL A 97 4.89 -9.38 2.80
CA VAL A 97 5.70 -10.61 2.86
C VAL A 97 5.74 -11.29 1.50
N VAL A 98 4.60 -11.44 0.85
CA VAL A 98 4.49 -12.06 -0.48
C VAL A 98 5.25 -11.25 -1.53
N THR A 99 5.01 -9.93 -1.59
CA THR A 99 5.71 -9.05 -2.55
C THR A 99 7.21 -9.11 -2.34
N ARG A 100 7.66 -9.04 -1.09
CA ARG A 100 9.07 -9.14 -0.75
C ARG A 100 9.68 -10.48 -1.17
N TYR A 101 8.98 -11.58 -0.94
CA TYR A 101 9.44 -12.92 -1.36
C TYR A 101 9.63 -12.97 -2.88
N LEU A 102 8.62 -12.55 -3.64
CA LEU A 102 8.66 -12.56 -5.10
C LEU A 102 9.79 -11.69 -5.66
N ILE A 103 10.05 -10.52 -5.07
CA ILE A 103 11.14 -9.64 -5.53
C ILE A 103 12.51 -10.17 -5.09
N GLU A 104 12.68 -10.47 -3.79
CA GLU A 104 14.01 -10.73 -3.23
C GLU A 104 14.48 -12.17 -3.43
N GLN A 105 13.54 -13.14 -3.50
CA GLN A 105 13.88 -14.57 -3.62
C GLN A 105 13.65 -15.07 -5.04
N GLU A 106 12.50 -14.75 -5.65
CA GLU A 106 12.17 -15.18 -7.01
C GLU A 106 12.72 -14.22 -8.09
N GLY A 107 13.20 -13.03 -7.69
CA GLY A 107 13.86 -12.08 -8.59
C GLY A 107 12.91 -11.34 -9.52
N LEU A 108 11.60 -11.31 -9.22
CA LEU A 108 10.62 -10.63 -10.06
C LEU A 108 10.83 -9.11 -10.01
N THR A 109 10.72 -8.49 -11.17
CA THR A 109 10.60 -7.05 -11.31
C THR A 109 9.19 -6.57 -10.96
N GLU A 110 9.06 -5.27 -10.72
CA GLU A 110 7.76 -4.65 -10.47
C GLU A 110 6.77 -4.85 -11.62
N THR A 111 7.24 -4.78 -12.87
CA THR A 111 6.40 -5.02 -14.05
C THR A 111 5.90 -6.47 -14.10
N GLU A 112 6.76 -7.44 -13.81
CA GLU A 112 6.37 -8.85 -13.74
C GLU A 112 5.36 -9.10 -12.62
N LEU A 113 5.43 -8.36 -11.50
CA LEU A 113 4.42 -8.44 -10.44
C LEU A 113 3.04 -7.92 -10.88
N TYR A 114 2.97 -6.89 -11.72
CA TYR A 114 1.68 -6.41 -12.24
C TYR A 114 0.98 -7.45 -13.11
N GLU A 115 1.75 -8.26 -13.82
CA GLU A 115 1.28 -9.28 -14.75
C GLU A 115 1.11 -10.66 -14.07
N TYR A 116 1.57 -10.82 -12.84
CA TYR A 116 1.51 -12.08 -12.11
C TYR A 116 0.06 -12.57 -11.91
N GLU A 117 -0.27 -13.77 -12.39
CA GLU A 117 -1.68 -14.16 -12.62
C GLU A 117 -2.50 -14.38 -11.34
N GLU A 118 -1.90 -14.91 -10.27
CA GLU A 118 -2.63 -15.31 -9.07
C GLU A 118 -1.92 -14.85 -7.78
N TYR A 119 -2.67 -14.70 -6.69
CA TYR A 119 -2.05 -14.54 -5.37
C TYR A 119 -1.32 -15.84 -4.99
N PRO A 120 -0.03 -15.81 -4.62
CA PRO A 120 0.73 -16.99 -4.22
C PRO A 120 0.17 -17.76 -3.01
#